data_AF-A0AAV0WU70-F1
#
_entry.id   AF-A0AAV0WU70-F1
#
_cell.length_a   1.000
_cell.length_b   1.000
_cell.length_c   1.000
_cell.angle_alpha   90.00
_cell.angle_beta   90.00
_cell.angle_gamma   90.00
#
_symmetry.space_group_name_H-M   'P 1'
#
loop_
_entity.id
_entity.type
_entity.pdbx_description
1 polymer ?
#
loop_
_entity_poly.entity_id
_entity_poly.type
_entity_poly.pdbx_seq_one_letter_code
_entity_poly.pdbx_strand_id
1 'polypeptide(L)'
;MLDTTGKLFEKLLTARLREHLILTGNTTDNQYGFKRGKSTVDAMSRVRNIFQEANGRGSRNLFVGMLTLDVKNAFNSAPWEGILNALERKGTPGYLLNILGQYLSNRKIVLDEESGRRTVGVSCGVPRGSVLGPDFWNVLYDDLLRMDLPPDVEIIAFADDVALVATASVPFLLEERLEVALQEVMNWMNRNGLELAMEKTEAIMLTNRNKHNIMTVRCGQYSFPSVKCVKYLGVQLDSRLHFSQHGEHAAARAAEACRQLIQILPNLRGPRQRTRKVLATVVSSIYLYVHSQLFQGKKKSSRGECPLGALRFTV
;
A
#
# COMPACT_ATOMS: atom_id res chain seq x y z
N MET A 1 -11.76 -19.16 -11.37
CA MET A 1 -12.53 -17.94 -11.03
C MET A 1 -13.76 -18.39 -10.24
N LEU A 2 -14.10 -17.75 -9.11
CA LEU A 2 -15.26 -18.16 -8.30
C LEU A 2 -16.57 -17.93 -9.07
N ASP A 3 -17.48 -18.90 -8.96
CA ASP A 3 -18.84 -18.87 -9.48
C ASP A 3 -19.71 -17.85 -8.71
N THR A 4 -20.88 -17.50 -9.27
CA THR A 4 -21.77 -16.48 -8.69
C THR A 4 -22.28 -16.89 -7.31
N THR A 5 -22.61 -18.17 -7.13
CA THR A 5 -23.03 -18.77 -5.86
C THR A 5 -21.92 -18.71 -4.81
N GLY A 6 -20.68 -19.06 -5.18
CA GLY A 6 -19.51 -18.89 -4.32
C GLY A 6 -19.33 -17.44 -3.88
N LYS A 7 -19.42 -16.48 -4.79
CA LYS A 7 -19.31 -15.04 -4.45
C LYS A 7 -20.41 -14.55 -3.51
N LEU A 8 -21.63 -15.06 -3.65
CA LEU A 8 -22.74 -14.73 -2.74
C LEU A 8 -22.45 -15.28 -1.33
N PHE A 9 -21.97 -16.52 -1.25
CA PHE A 9 -21.60 -17.13 0.02
C PHE A 9 -20.44 -16.39 0.69
N GLU A 10 -19.39 -16.04 -0.06
CA GLU A 10 -18.28 -15.21 0.45
C GLU A 10 -18.79 -13.87 0.99
N LYS A 11 -19.73 -13.20 0.31
CA LYS A 11 -20.32 -11.94 0.81
C LYS A 11 -21.00 -12.11 2.17
N LEU A 12 -21.74 -13.21 2.38
CA LEU A 12 -22.38 -13.49 3.67
C LEU A 12 -21.36 -13.73 4.77
N LEU A 13 -20.31 -14.50 4.48
CA LEU A 13 -19.22 -14.75 5.41
C LEU A 13 -18.45 -13.48 5.76
N THR A 14 -18.11 -12.66 4.75
CA THR A 14 -17.47 -11.36 4.93
C THR A 14 -18.30 -10.45 5.84
N ALA A 15 -19.62 -10.39 5.64
CA ALA A 15 -20.50 -9.55 6.47
C ALA A 15 -20.44 -9.96 7.95
N ARG A 16 -20.57 -11.26 8.24
CA ARG A 16 -20.51 -11.79 9.61
C ARG A 16 -19.14 -11.62 10.25
N LEU A 17 -18.08 -11.87 9.49
CA LEU A 17 -16.71 -11.70 9.98
C LEU A 17 -16.44 -10.23 10.34
N ARG A 18 -16.83 -9.29 9.47
CA ARG A 18 -16.65 -7.86 9.73
C ARG A 18 -17.44 -7.38 10.93
N GLU A 19 -18.70 -7.80 11.06
CA GLU A 19 -19.51 -7.50 12.23
C GLU A 19 -18.81 -7.95 13.52
N HIS A 20 -18.31 -9.18 13.55
CA HIS A 20 -17.57 -9.69 14.70
C HIS A 20 -16.29 -8.91 14.99
N LEU A 21 -15.47 -8.60 13.97
CA LEU A 21 -14.23 -7.84 14.13
C LEU A 21 -14.48 -6.41 14.64
N ILE A 22 -15.60 -5.78 14.24
CA ILE A 22 -16.00 -4.46 14.72
C ILE A 22 -16.44 -4.53 16.18
N LEU A 23 -17.31 -5.50 16.52
CA LEU A 23 -17.84 -5.65 17.89
C LEU A 23 -16.75 -5.97 18.91
N THR A 24 -15.70 -6.69 18.51
CA THR A 24 -14.57 -7.05 19.38
C THR A 24 -13.49 -5.99 19.47
N GLY A 25 -13.53 -4.93 18.65
CA GLY A 25 -12.48 -3.91 18.59
C GLY A 25 -11.11 -4.44 18.10
N ASN A 26 -11.06 -5.65 17.54
CA ASN A 26 -9.82 -6.36 17.20
C ASN A 26 -9.19 -5.91 15.87
N THR A 27 -9.47 -4.68 15.44
CA THR A 27 -8.90 -4.07 14.23
C THR A 27 -7.91 -2.97 14.61
N THR A 28 -6.67 -3.05 14.13
CA THR A 28 -5.66 -1.98 14.32
C THR A 28 -6.01 -0.68 13.60
N ASP A 29 -5.52 0.43 14.13
CA ASP A 29 -5.67 1.72 13.45
C ASP A 29 -4.66 1.97 12.32
N ASN A 30 -3.54 1.24 12.30
CA ASN A 30 -2.46 1.46 11.35
C ASN A 30 -2.59 0.66 10.04
N GLN A 31 -3.71 -0.05 9.86
CA GLN A 31 -4.06 -0.71 8.60
C GLN A 31 -4.94 0.22 7.78
N TYR A 32 -4.39 0.79 6.72
CA TYR A 32 -5.15 1.70 5.86
C TYR A 32 -5.74 0.98 4.63
N GLY A 33 -5.24 -0.22 4.30
CA GLY A 33 -5.72 -1.05 3.21
C GLY A 33 -7.00 -1.82 3.52
N PHE A 34 -7.93 -1.85 2.55
CA PHE A 34 -9.18 -2.63 2.58
C PHE A 34 -10.09 -2.45 3.82
N LYS A 35 -9.88 -1.39 4.61
CA LYS A 35 -10.80 -0.97 5.69
C LYS A 35 -11.76 0.09 5.18
N ARG A 36 -13.02 -0.01 5.60
CA ARG A 36 -14.03 0.99 5.26
C ARG A 36 -13.66 2.33 5.90
N GLY A 37 -13.51 3.38 5.07
CA GLY A 37 -13.20 4.73 5.53
C GLY A 37 -11.71 5.04 5.71
N LYS A 38 -10.80 4.13 5.36
CA LYS A 38 -9.36 4.41 5.27
C LYS A 38 -8.90 4.33 3.82
N SER A 39 -8.00 5.23 3.44
CA SER A 39 -7.56 5.45 2.07
C SER A 39 -6.03 5.55 1.99
N THR A 40 -5.50 5.50 0.77
CA THR A 40 -4.07 5.78 0.53
C THR A 40 -3.67 7.18 1.01
N VAL A 41 -4.61 8.13 1.02
CA VAL A 41 -4.42 9.50 1.51
C VAL A 41 -4.15 9.52 3.02
N ASP A 42 -4.78 8.64 3.79
CA ASP A 42 -4.63 8.61 5.25
C ASP A 42 -3.26 8.06 5.66
N ALA A 43 -2.80 6.99 5.00
CA ALA A 43 -1.44 6.46 5.18
C ALA A 43 -0.37 7.52 4.85
N MET A 44 -0.56 8.22 3.74
CA MET A 44 0.31 9.34 3.33
C MET A 44 0.29 10.49 4.33
N SER A 45 -0.88 10.81 4.87
CA SER A 45 -1.04 11.86 5.88
C SER A 45 -0.32 11.50 7.18
N ARG A 46 -0.30 10.22 7.58
CA ARG A 46 0.47 9.77 8.75
C ARG A 46 1.97 9.98 8.57
N VAL A 47 2.54 9.56 7.45
CA VAL A 47 3.96 9.81 7.12
C VAL A 47 4.28 11.31 7.18
N ARG A 48 3.40 12.14 6.60
CA ARG A 48 3.56 13.60 6.62
C ARG A 48 3.49 14.18 8.03
N ASN A 49 2.60 13.69 8.88
CA ASN A 49 2.47 14.15 10.26
C ASN A 49 3.74 13.84 11.05
N ILE A 50 4.28 12.62 10.94
CA ILE A 50 5.57 12.23 11.55
C ILE A 50 6.68 13.18 11.10
N PHE A 51 6.74 13.48 9.80
CA PHE A 51 7.71 14.42 9.26
C PHE A 51 7.54 15.84 9.81
N GLN A 52 6.30 16.34 9.94
CA GLN A 52 6.03 17.67 10.47
C GLN A 52 6.29 17.76 11.98
N GLU A 53 6.02 16.71 12.74
CA GLU A 53 6.34 16.64 14.17
C GLU A 53 7.86 16.64 14.37
N ALA A 54 8.61 15.93 13.52
CA ALA A 54 10.07 15.87 13.55
C ALA A 54 10.76 17.19 13.11
N ASN A 55 10.21 17.88 12.10
CA ASN A 55 10.86 19.03 11.42
C ASN A 55 10.06 20.35 11.47
N GLY A 56 8.99 20.42 12.27
CA GLY A 56 8.13 21.59 12.42
C GLY A 56 8.78 22.74 13.19
N ARG A 57 8.14 23.92 13.18
CA ARG A 57 8.61 25.06 13.96
C ARG A 57 8.53 24.73 15.47
N GLY A 58 9.69 24.75 16.14
CA GLY A 58 9.80 24.37 17.56
C GLY A 58 10.10 22.89 17.81
N SER A 59 10.31 22.08 16.76
CA SER A 59 10.66 20.66 16.91
C SER A 59 12.15 20.45 17.25
N ARG A 60 12.48 19.23 17.66
CA ARG A 60 13.85 18.78 17.95
C ARG A 60 14.75 18.68 16.71
N ASN A 61 14.26 19.06 15.52
CA ASN A 61 14.93 18.89 14.23
C ASN A 61 15.49 17.47 14.04
N LEU A 62 14.62 16.47 14.15
CA LEU A 62 14.99 15.06 14.00
C LEU A 62 15.10 14.68 12.52
N PHE A 63 15.96 13.72 12.23
CA PHE A 63 15.96 13.02 10.95
C PHE A 63 14.81 12.02 10.93
N VAL A 64 14.18 11.89 9.76
CA VAL A 64 13.14 10.90 9.52
C VAL A 64 13.63 9.96 8.42
N GLY A 65 13.60 8.67 8.68
CA GLY A 65 13.98 7.64 7.73
C GLY A 65 12.76 6.81 7.40
N MET A 66 12.58 6.51 6.12
CA MET A 66 11.51 5.63 5.68
C MET A 66 12.09 4.51 4.82
N LEU A 67 11.64 3.28 5.07
CA LEU A 67 11.95 2.11 4.28
C LEU A 67 10.65 1.54 3.72
N THR A 68 10.51 1.48 2.40
CA THR A 68 9.35 0.89 1.73
C THR A 68 9.61 -0.57 1.41
N LEU A 69 8.69 -1.44 1.81
CA LEU A 69 8.76 -2.89 1.69
C LEU A 69 7.57 -3.38 0.84
N ASP A 70 7.85 -4.35 -0.02
CA ASP A 70 6.87 -5.00 -0.89
C ASP A 70 6.89 -6.51 -0.59
N VAL A 71 5.71 -7.13 -0.47
CA VAL A 71 5.60 -8.58 -0.22
C VAL A 71 5.54 -9.34 -1.54
N LYS A 72 6.40 -10.36 -1.70
CA LYS A 72 6.40 -11.22 -2.89
C LYS A 72 5.09 -11.99 -3.00
N ASN A 73 4.42 -11.81 -4.14
CA ASN A 73 3.22 -12.56 -4.50
C ASN A 73 2.15 -12.51 -3.40
N ALA A 74 1.91 -11.31 -2.87
CA ALA A 74 0.88 -11.06 -1.86
C ALA A 74 -0.48 -11.66 -2.25
N PHE A 75 -1.31 -11.97 -1.26
CA PHE A 75 -2.55 -12.76 -1.38
C PHE A 75 -2.39 -14.21 -1.83
N ASN A 76 -1.47 -14.54 -2.71
CA ASN A 76 -1.23 -15.91 -3.19
C ASN A 76 -0.34 -16.70 -2.22
N SER A 77 0.54 -16.02 -1.50
CA SER A 77 1.44 -16.65 -0.51
C SER A 77 0.82 -16.80 0.89
N ALA A 78 -0.36 -16.22 1.15
CA ALA A 78 -0.95 -16.19 2.49
C ALA A 78 -1.35 -17.61 2.97
N PRO A 79 -0.72 -18.17 4.02
CA PRO A 79 -1.02 -19.53 4.48
C PRO A 79 -2.37 -19.59 5.18
N TRP A 80 -3.17 -20.62 4.87
CA TRP A 80 -4.50 -20.76 5.47
C TRP A 80 -4.46 -21.05 6.96
N GLU A 81 -3.50 -21.84 7.43
CA GLU A 81 -3.29 -22.09 8.86
C GLU A 81 -3.00 -20.79 9.62
N GLY A 82 -2.14 -19.92 9.07
CA GLY A 82 -1.85 -18.62 9.66
C GLY A 82 -3.10 -17.74 9.77
N ILE A 83 -3.95 -17.73 8.72
CA ILE A 83 -5.22 -16.99 8.72
C ILE A 83 -6.17 -17.54 9.80
N LEU A 84 -6.34 -18.85 9.90
CA LEU A 84 -7.23 -19.48 10.87
C LEU A 84 -6.75 -19.23 12.31
N ASN A 85 -5.45 -19.36 12.57
CA ASN A 85 -4.85 -19.07 13.88
C ASN A 85 -4.98 -17.58 14.26
N ALA A 86 -4.90 -16.67 13.29
CA ALA A 86 -5.15 -15.25 13.53
C ALA A 86 -6.63 -14.96 13.83
N LEU A 87 -7.56 -15.61 13.13
CA LEU A 87 -9.00 -15.51 13.41
C LEU A 87 -9.36 -16.04 14.80
N GLU A 88 -8.76 -17.15 15.21
CA GLU A 88 -8.95 -17.74 16.54
C GLU A 88 -8.46 -16.79 17.64
N ARG A 89 -7.25 -16.24 17.51
CA ARG A 89 -6.72 -15.24 18.45
C ARG A 89 -7.57 -13.98 18.54
N LYS A 90 -8.30 -13.63 17.49
CA LYS A 90 -9.27 -12.51 17.47
C LYS A 90 -10.62 -12.85 18.09
N GLY A 91 -10.79 -14.05 18.63
CA GLY A 91 -12.02 -14.47 19.32
C GLY A 91 -13.17 -14.83 18.37
N THR A 92 -12.86 -15.18 17.11
CA THR A 92 -13.88 -15.52 16.12
C THR A 92 -14.74 -16.69 16.62
N PRO A 93 -16.09 -16.62 16.52
CA PRO A 93 -16.95 -17.69 17.01
C PRO A 93 -16.62 -19.04 16.37
N GLY A 94 -16.60 -20.12 17.15
CA GLY A 94 -16.21 -21.45 16.67
C GLY A 94 -17.01 -21.94 15.45
N TYR A 95 -18.30 -21.60 15.35
CA TYR A 95 -19.10 -21.93 14.18
C TYR A 95 -18.57 -21.26 12.89
N LEU A 96 -18.12 -20.00 13.00
CA LEU A 96 -17.62 -19.23 11.87
C LEU A 96 -16.21 -19.71 11.50
N LEU A 97 -15.36 -19.98 12.48
CA LEU A 97 -14.05 -20.61 12.27
C LEU A 97 -14.17 -21.94 11.55
N ASN A 98 -15.11 -22.80 11.96
CA ASN A 98 -15.33 -24.09 11.31
C ASN A 98 -15.76 -23.92 9.84
N ILE A 99 -16.70 -23.00 9.56
CA ILE A 99 -17.13 -22.73 8.18
C ILE A 99 -15.97 -22.20 7.32
N LEU A 100 -15.17 -21.27 7.86
CA LEU A 100 -14.01 -20.70 7.15
C LEU A 100 -12.91 -21.75 6.95
N GLY A 101 -12.67 -22.61 7.93
CA GLY A 101 -11.73 -23.74 7.83
C GLY A 101 -12.15 -24.72 6.75
N GLN A 102 -13.44 -25.11 6.72
CA GLN A 102 -13.99 -25.97 5.67
C GLN A 102 -13.89 -25.29 4.29
N TYR A 103 -14.19 -24.00 4.20
CA TYR A 103 -14.07 -23.21 2.96
C TYR A 103 -12.64 -23.19 2.40
N LEU A 104 -11.63 -23.13 3.27
CA LEU A 104 -10.23 -23.16 2.88
C LEU A 104 -9.72 -24.60 2.68
N SER A 105 -10.36 -25.62 3.23
CA SER A 105 -9.90 -27.00 3.11
C SER A 105 -10.08 -27.61 1.70
N ASN A 106 -9.26 -28.62 1.38
CA ASN A 106 -9.39 -29.48 0.19
C ASN A 106 -9.46 -28.76 -1.17
N ARG A 107 -8.97 -27.52 -1.28
CA ARG A 107 -8.98 -26.82 -2.56
C ARG A 107 -7.87 -27.34 -3.46
N LYS A 108 -8.22 -27.45 -4.74
CA LYS A 108 -7.32 -27.90 -5.79
C LYS A 108 -7.36 -26.91 -6.94
N ILE A 109 -6.20 -26.61 -7.50
CA ILE A 109 -6.09 -25.90 -8.77
C ILE A 109 -5.96 -26.95 -9.87
N VAL A 110 -6.82 -26.85 -10.89
CA VAL A 110 -6.70 -27.63 -12.11
C VAL A 110 -5.99 -26.76 -13.14
N LEU A 111 -4.86 -27.23 -13.62
CA LEU A 111 -4.06 -26.64 -14.68
C LEU A 111 -4.28 -27.48 -15.95
N ASP A 112 -4.68 -26.82 -17.03
CA ASP A 112 -4.65 -27.42 -18.36
C ASP A 112 -3.24 -27.19 -18.94
N GLU A 113 -2.41 -28.23 -18.96
CA GLU A 113 -1.09 -28.24 -19.60
C GLU A 113 -1.19 -28.96 -20.96
N GLU A 114 -0.23 -28.75 -21.87
CA GLU A 114 -0.21 -29.44 -23.19
C GLU A 114 -0.18 -30.97 -23.06
N SER A 115 0.35 -31.49 -21.94
CA SER A 115 0.42 -32.91 -21.59
C SER A 115 -0.83 -33.46 -20.91
N GLY A 116 -1.85 -32.62 -20.65
CA GLY A 116 -3.10 -32.99 -20.01
C GLY A 116 -3.43 -32.16 -18.76
N ARG A 117 -4.47 -32.57 -18.04
CA ARG A 117 -4.90 -31.89 -16.80
C ARG A 117 -4.07 -32.28 -15.61
N ARG A 118 -3.39 -31.32 -15.00
CA ARG A 118 -2.72 -31.49 -13.71
C ARG A 118 -3.58 -30.89 -12.61
N THR A 119 -3.78 -31.64 -11.53
CA THR A 119 -4.48 -31.15 -10.34
C THR A 119 -3.48 -31.00 -9.20
N VAL A 120 -3.37 -29.79 -8.65
CA VAL A 120 -2.45 -29.47 -7.56
C VAL A 120 -3.24 -29.09 -6.33
N GLY A 121 -2.99 -29.76 -5.21
CA GLY A 121 -3.54 -29.37 -3.91
C GLY A 121 -2.90 -28.07 -3.45
N VAL A 122 -3.70 -27.18 -2.88
CA VAL A 122 -3.24 -25.87 -2.41
C VAL A 122 -3.42 -25.81 -0.90
N SER A 123 -2.52 -25.10 -0.22
CA SER A 123 -2.57 -24.85 1.24
C SER A 123 -2.42 -23.36 1.59
N CYS A 124 -2.23 -22.51 0.58
CA CYS A 124 -2.05 -21.08 0.72
C CYS A 124 -2.72 -20.32 -0.43
N GLY A 125 -2.94 -19.04 -0.20
CA GLY A 125 -3.40 -18.14 -1.23
C GLY A 125 -4.91 -17.99 -1.31
N VAL A 126 -5.37 -16.83 -1.77
CA VAL A 126 -6.79 -16.57 -1.96
C VAL A 126 -7.09 -16.36 -3.45
N PRO A 127 -8.13 -17.01 -4.01
CA PRO A 127 -8.45 -16.87 -5.43
C PRO A 127 -8.66 -15.41 -5.83
N ARG A 128 -8.08 -15.02 -6.97
CA ARG A 128 -8.25 -13.68 -7.55
C ARG A 128 -9.73 -13.39 -7.78
N GLY A 129 -10.21 -12.28 -7.22
CA GLY A 129 -11.62 -11.89 -7.27
C GLY A 129 -12.51 -12.50 -6.18
N SER A 130 -11.90 -13.14 -5.18
CA SER A 130 -12.58 -13.48 -3.92
C SER A 130 -12.97 -12.20 -3.18
N VAL A 131 -14.18 -12.21 -2.62
CA VAL A 131 -14.70 -11.14 -1.75
C VAL A 131 -14.12 -11.25 -0.34
N LEU A 132 -13.82 -12.48 0.11
CA LEU A 132 -13.24 -12.75 1.44
C LEU A 132 -11.74 -12.52 1.50
N GLY A 133 -11.02 -12.62 0.38
CA GLY A 133 -9.56 -12.53 0.36
C GLY A 133 -8.95 -11.28 1.00
N PRO A 134 -9.48 -10.08 0.72
CA PRO A 134 -9.04 -8.87 1.39
C PRO A 134 -9.20 -8.92 2.92
N ASP A 135 -10.28 -9.52 3.43
CA ASP A 135 -10.52 -9.62 4.87
C ASP A 135 -9.59 -10.65 5.52
N PHE A 136 -9.34 -11.79 4.86
CA PHE A 136 -8.35 -12.78 5.33
C PHE A 136 -6.93 -12.22 5.36
N TRP A 137 -6.54 -11.51 4.31
CA TRP A 137 -5.27 -10.79 4.29
C TRP A 137 -5.20 -9.83 5.47
N ASN A 138 -6.25 -9.02 5.66
CA ASN A 138 -6.25 -8.04 6.72
C ASN A 138 -6.13 -8.66 8.11
N VAL A 139 -6.79 -9.79 8.36
CA VAL A 139 -6.71 -10.51 9.64
C VAL A 139 -5.30 -11.05 9.89
N LEU A 140 -4.68 -11.67 8.89
CA LEU A 140 -3.30 -12.16 8.99
C LEU A 140 -2.32 -11.00 9.24
N TYR A 141 -2.46 -9.92 8.47
CA TYR A 141 -1.55 -8.78 8.49
C TYR A 141 -1.72 -7.86 9.71
N ASP A 142 -2.85 -7.95 10.41
CA ASP A 142 -3.08 -7.15 11.62
C ASP A 142 -2.04 -7.43 12.70
N ASP A 143 -1.54 -8.67 12.78
CA ASP A 143 -0.48 -9.04 13.73
C ASP A 143 0.85 -8.35 13.43
N LEU A 144 1.21 -8.19 12.14
CA LEU A 144 2.38 -7.42 11.74
C LEU A 144 2.30 -5.98 12.26
N LEU A 145 1.10 -5.39 12.18
CA LEU A 145 0.86 -4.00 12.59
C LEU A 145 0.83 -3.81 14.11
N ARG A 146 0.72 -4.90 14.87
CA ARG A 146 0.78 -4.91 16.35
C ARG A 146 2.14 -5.33 16.89
N MET A 147 3.12 -5.54 16.02
CA MET A 147 4.46 -5.90 16.47
C MET A 147 5.05 -4.81 17.36
N ASP A 148 5.64 -5.23 18.47
CA ASP A 148 6.48 -4.36 19.28
C ASP A 148 7.76 -4.05 18.51
N LEU A 149 7.86 -2.80 18.07
CA LEU A 149 9.01 -2.28 17.36
C LEU A 149 9.91 -1.47 18.30
N PRO A 150 11.16 -1.18 17.88
CA PRO A 150 12.01 -0.24 18.57
C PRO A 150 11.31 1.12 18.79
N PRO A 151 11.66 1.84 19.88
CA PRO A 151 11.10 3.15 20.14
C PRO A 151 11.34 4.11 18.97
N ASP A 152 10.36 4.98 18.72
CA ASP A 152 10.35 5.95 17.63
C ASP A 152 10.36 5.32 16.20
N VAL A 153 9.92 4.07 16.08
CA VAL A 153 9.64 3.39 14.81
C VAL A 153 8.15 3.08 14.69
N GLU A 154 7.58 3.33 13.52
CA GLU A 154 6.18 3.07 13.21
C GLU A 154 6.06 2.27 11.91
N ILE A 155 5.22 1.22 11.92
CA ILE A 155 4.78 0.51 10.71
C ILE A 155 3.51 1.18 10.19
N ILE A 156 3.53 1.55 8.92
CA ILE A 156 2.37 2.02 8.17
C ILE A 156 2.14 1.04 7.01
N ALA A 157 1.03 0.31 7.03
CA ALA A 157 0.71 -0.64 5.97
C ALA A 157 -0.56 -0.28 5.22
N PHE A 158 -0.51 -0.48 3.90
CA PHE A 158 -1.66 -0.44 3.02
C PHE A 158 -1.63 -1.68 2.14
N ALA A 159 -2.53 -2.64 2.40
CA ALA A 159 -2.55 -3.91 1.69
C ALA A 159 -1.20 -4.66 1.85
N ASP A 160 -0.48 -4.83 0.76
CA ASP A 160 0.83 -5.47 0.63
C ASP A 160 2.00 -4.48 0.67
N ASP A 161 1.74 -3.18 0.51
CA ASP A 161 2.74 -2.12 0.66
C ASP A 161 2.93 -1.79 2.15
N VAL A 162 4.17 -1.91 2.64
CA VAL A 162 4.54 -1.58 4.01
C VAL A 162 5.59 -0.48 4.02
N ALA A 163 5.45 0.49 4.91
CA ALA A 163 6.48 1.47 5.19
C ALA A 163 6.88 1.39 6.66
N LEU A 164 8.18 1.24 6.91
CA LEU A 164 8.78 1.48 8.21
C LEU A 164 9.23 2.93 8.26
N VAL A 165 8.74 3.69 9.23
CA VAL A 165 9.12 5.08 9.45
C VAL A 165 9.78 5.20 10.81
N ALA A 166 11.05 5.62 10.83
CA ALA A 166 11.78 5.88 12.05
C ALA A 166 12.12 7.37 12.16
N THR A 167 12.22 7.86 13.39
CA THR A 167 12.77 9.19 13.65
C THR A 167 13.99 9.09 14.57
N ALA A 168 14.99 9.95 14.42
CA ALA A 168 16.18 9.97 15.28
C ALA A 168 16.89 11.33 15.26
N SER A 169 17.69 11.62 16.29
CA SER A 169 18.48 12.85 16.35
C SER A 169 19.71 12.83 15.44
N VAL A 170 20.22 11.64 15.12
CA VAL A 170 21.42 11.41 14.29
C VAL A 170 21.16 10.29 13.26
N PRO A 171 21.78 10.33 12.06
CA PRO A 171 21.58 9.32 11.02
C PRO A 171 21.95 7.89 11.44
N PHE A 172 23.03 7.71 12.21
CA PHE A 172 23.45 6.38 12.65
C PHE A 172 22.38 5.66 13.49
N LEU A 173 21.75 6.37 14.43
CA LEU A 173 20.65 5.80 15.24
C LEU A 173 19.41 5.50 14.39
N LEU A 174 19.21 6.26 13.30
CA LEU A 174 18.14 6.02 12.35
C LEU A 174 18.35 4.72 11.57
N GLU A 175 19.59 4.47 11.13
CA GLU A 175 20.00 3.21 10.50
C GLU A 175 19.72 2.04 11.45
N GLU A 176 20.30 2.07 12.65
CA GLU A 176 20.12 1.01 13.65
C GLU A 176 18.64 0.69 13.93
N ARG A 177 17.81 1.72 14.13
CA ARG A 177 16.37 1.54 14.37
C ARG A 177 15.65 0.88 13.20
N LEU A 178 15.96 1.28 11.97
CA LEU A 178 15.37 0.70 10.77
C LEU A 178 15.87 -0.72 10.51
N GLU A 179 17.15 -0.99 10.78
CA GLU A 179 17.74 -2.33 10.64
C GLU A 179 17.10 -3.32 11.60
N VAL A 180 16.97 -2.97 12.87
CA VAL A 180 16.31 -3.81 13.88
C VAL A 180 14.83 -4.03 13.51
N ALA A 181 14.11 -2.96 13.16
CA ALA A 181 12.71 -3.07 12.77
C ALA A 181 12.50 -3.93 11.52
N LEU A 182 13.38 -3.79 10.51
CA LEU A 182 13.35 -4.59 9.30
C LEU A 182 13.61 -6.08 9.61
N GLN A 183 14.56 -6.38 10.48
CA GLN A 183 14.85 -7.75 10.88
C GLN A 183 13.65 -8.39 11.60
N GLU A 184 12.99 -7.66 12.49
CA GLU A 184 11.77 -8.12 13.16
C GLU A 184 10.64 -8.39 12.16
N VAL A 185 10.38 -7.46 11.25
CA VAL A 185 9.38 -7.63 10.19
C VAL A 185 9.70 -8.85 9.34
N MET A 186 10.96 -9.03 8.94
CA MET A 186 11.40 -10.19 8.15
C MET A 186 11.21 -11.50 8.91
N ASN A 187 11.57 -11.55 10.19
CA ASN A 187 11.36 -12.71 11.04
C ASN A 187 9.87 -13.04 11.19
N TRP A 188 9.01 -12.03 11.30
CA TRP A 188 7.56 -12.23 11.32
C TRP A 188 7.02 -12.75 9.98
N MET A 189 7.47 -12.17 8.85
CA MET A 189 7.07 -12.61 7.51
C MET A 189 7.43 -14.07 7.28
N ASN A 190 8.67 -14.46 7.58
CA ASN A 190 9.15 -15.83 7.43
C ASN A 190 8.36 -16.82 8.29
N ARG A 191 8.05 -16.45 9.55
CA ARG A 191 7.22 -17.28 10.44
C ARG A 191 5.79 -17.47 9.92
N ASN A 192 5.27 -16.50 9.17
CA ASN A 192 3.95 -16.53 8.57
C ASN A 192 3.96 -16.96 7.10
N GLY A 193 5.06 -17.58 6.62
CA GLY A 193 5.14 -18.09 5.24
C GLY A 193 5.09 -17.03 4.15
N LEU A 194 5.41 -15.77 4.49
CA LEU A 194 5.49 -14.64 3.57
C LEU A 194 6.96 -14.29 3.31
N GLU A 195 7.25 -13.74 2.13
CA GLU A 195 8.60 -13.34 1.73
C GLU A 195 8.61 -11.88 1.28
N LEU A 196 9.62 -11.13 1.69
CA LEU A 196 9.83 -9.75 1.24
C LEU A 196 10.55 -9.71 -0.11
N ALA A 197 10.13 -8.79 -0.98
CA ALA A 197 10.82 -8.46 -2.21
C ALA A 197 11.98 -7.51 -1.92
N MET A 198 13.11 -8.08 -1.49
CA MET A 198 14.32 -7.31 -1.15
C MET A 198 14.78 -6.43 -2.31
N GLU A 199 14.72 -6.92 -3.54
CA GLU A 199 15.02 -6.15 -4.77
C GLU A 199 14.12 -4.93 -5.02
N LYS A 200 12.93 -4.86 -4.41
CA LYS A 200 12.02 -3.70 -4.51
C LYS A 200 12.07 -2.79 -3.29
N THR A 201 12.87 -3.15 -2.29
CA THR A 201 12.95 -2.39 -1.05
C THR A 201 13.80 -1.14 -1.27
N GLU A 202 13.25 0.02 -0.92
CA GLU A 202 13.88 1.32 -1.13
C GLU A 202 13.91 2.11 0.19
N ALA A 203 15.05 2.73 0.49
CA ALA A 203 15.22 3.58 1.67
C ALA A 203 15.23 5.05 1.26
N ILE A 204 14.61 5.93 2.04
CA ILE A 204 14.68 7.37 1.84
C ILE A 204 14.88 8.07 3.19
N MET A 205 15.73 9.10 3.20
CA MET A 205 15.80 10.02 4.33
C MET A 205 14.98 11.28 4.03
N LEU A 206 13.99 11.55 4.87
CA LEU A 206 13.17 12.75 4.83
C LEU A 206 13.77 13.79 5.78
N THR A 207 14.23 14.93 5.23
CA THR A 207 14.83 16.01 6.03
C THR A 207 14.75 17.38 5.34
N ASN A 208 14.58 18.43 6.13
CA ASN A 208 14.68 19.82 5.65
C ASN A 208 16.14 20.32 5.58
N ARG A 209 17.13 19.50 5.98
CA ARG A 209 18.53 19.90 6.02
C ARG A 209 19.20 19.70 4.65
N ASN A 210 19.96 20.70 4.19
CA ASN A 210 20.70 20.68 2.92
C ASN A 210 21.93 19.75 2.90
N LYS A 211 22.29 19.10 4.00
CA LYS A 211 23.49 18.24 4.05
C LYS A 211 23.25 16.95 3.27
N HIS A 212 24.31 16.43 2.64
CA HIS A 212 24.37 15.10 2.04
C HIS A 212 24.15 14.04 3.12
N ASN A 213 22.89 13.85 3.51
CA ASN A 213 22.52 12.88 4.52
C ASN A 213 22.26 11.56 3.80
N ILE A 214 23.33 10.79 3.66
CA ILE A 214 23.28 9.43 3.14
C ILE A 214 22.98 8.53 4.34
N MET A 215 21.93 7.74 4.24
CA MET A 215 21.61 6.65 5.17
C MET A 215 21.77 5.34 4.41
N THR A 216 22.32 4.31 5.03
CA THR A 216 22.34 2.97 4.45
C THR A 216 21.82 1.97 5.47
N VAL A 217 20.62 1.44 5.21
CA VAL A 217 20.01 0.40 6.05
C VAL A 217 20.52 -0.96 5.58
N ARG A 218 21.03 -1.79 6.49
CA ARG A 218 21.56 -3.14 6.18
C ARG A 218 20.70 -4.23 6.80
N CYS A 219 20.52 -5.32 6.06
CA CYS A 219 19.83 -6.50 6.56
C CYS A 219 20.48 -7.77 6.01
N GLY A 220 21.26 -8.44 6.84
CA GLY A 220 22.07 -9.58 6.41
C GLY A 220 23.02 -9.18 5.27
N GLN A 221 22.83 -9.79 4.09
CA GLN A 221 23.61 -9.51 2.89
C GLN A 221 23.12 -8.31 2.05
N TYR A 222 21.96 -7.75 2.39
CA TYR A 222 21.35 -6.66 1.63
C TYR A 222 21.71 -5.30 2.22
N SER A 223 21.93 -4.31 1.35
CA SER A 223 22.12 -2.91 1.75
C SER A 223 21.24 -1.99 0.92
N PHE A 224 20.54 -1.09 1.61
CA PHE A 224 19.58 -0.16 1.04
C PHE A 224 20.09 1.27 1.25
N PRO A 225 20.92 1.81 0.34
CA PRO A 225 21.34 3.20 0.41
C PRO A 225 20.13 4.12 0.15
N SER A 226 20.09 5.26 0.83
CA SER A 226 19.00 6.20 0.72
C SER A 226 18.93 6.81 -0.68
N VAL A 227 17.80 6.65 -1.35
CA VAL A 227 17.49 7.30 -2.62
C VAL A 227 16.91 8.70 -2.40
N LYS A 228 16.97 9.54 -3.43
CA LYS A 228 16.40 10.90 -3.37
C LYS A 228 14.88 10.91 -3.48
N CYS A 229 14.32 9.93 -4.19
CA CYS A 229 12.90 9.81 -4.44
C CYS A 229 12.49 8.34 -4.38
N VAL A 230 11.41 8.05 -3.66
CA VAL A 230 10.85 6.69 -3.50
C VAL A 230 9.41 6.66 -3.98
N LYS A 231 8.96 5.53 -4.51
CA LYS A 231 7.55 5.33 -4.87
C LYS A 231 6.82 4.63 -3.71
N TYR A 232 5.81 5.27 -3.16
CA TYR A 232 4.96 4.71 -2.11
C TYR A 232 3.48 4.98 -2.42
N LEU A 233 2.63 3.94 -2.45
CA LEU A 233 1.18 4.03 -2.75
C LEU A 233 0.85 4.76 -4.07
N GLY A 234 1.74 4.63 -5.06
CA GLY A 234 1.61 5.30 -6.36
C GLY A 234 2.00 6.78 -6.36
N VAL A 235 2.52 7.31 -5.23
CA VAL A 235 3.02 8.67 -5.09
C VAL A 235 4.56 8.65 -5.05
N GLN A 236 5.18 9.61 -5.72
CA GLN A 236 6.62 9.82 -5.65
C GLN A 236 6.93 10.78 -4.51
N LEU A 237 7.75 10.33 -3.55
CA LEU A 237 8.14 11.08 -2.38
C LEU A 237 9.60 11.47 -2.48
N ASP A 238 9.84 12.78 -2.58
CA ASP A 238 11.19 13.35 -2.46
C ASP A 238 11.56 13.51 -0.97
N SER A 239 12.87 13.56 -0.70
CA SER A 239 13.53 13.85 0.58
C SER A 239 12.95 15.02 1.39
N ARG A 240 12.27 15.97 0.74
CA ARG A 240 11.62 17.13 1.39
C ARG A 240 10.09 17.06 1.42
N LEU A 241 9.52 15.95 0.95
CA LEU A 241 8.09 15.83 0.64
C LEU A 241 7.59 16.92 -0.31
N HIS A 242 8.48 17.41 -1.20
CA HIS A 242 8.09 18.22 -2.33
C HIS A 242 7.56 17.28 -3.42
N PHE A 243 6.24 17.28 -3.60
CA PHE A 243 5.56 16.44 -4.58
C PHE A 243 5.67 16.97 -6.03
N SER A 244 6.69 17.78 -6.34
CA SER A 244 6.91 18.34 -7.69
C SER A 244 7.12 17.22 -8.71
N GLN A 245 8.00 16.26 -8.40
CA GLN A 245 8.25 15.09 -9.25
C GLN A 245 7.00 14.22 -9.44
N HIS A 246 6.19 14.06 -8.39
CA HIS A 246 4.91 13.37 -8.51
C HIS A 246 3.94 14.09 -9.47
N GLY A 247 3.87 15.43 -9.38
CA GLY A 247 3.07 16.25 -10.30
C GLY A 247 3.52 16.12 -11.76
N GLU A 248 4.83 16.13 -11.99
CA GLU A 248 5.41 15.93 -13.34
C GLU A 248 5.13 14.53 -13.88
N HIS A 249 5.33 13.49 -13.07
CA HIS A 249 5.06 12.10 -13.47
C HIS A 249 3.57 11.87 -13.76
N ALA A 250 2.69 12.43 -12.93
CA ALA A 250 1.25 12.42 -13.17
C ALA A 250 0.85 13.14 -14.46
N ALA A 251 1.42 14.31 -14.71
CA ALA A 251 1.19 15.06 -15.95
C ALA A 251 1.70 14.27 -17.17
N ALA A 252 2.86 13.63 -17.06
CA ALA A 252 3.40 12.77 -18.11
C ALA A 252 2.50 11.56 -18.39
N ARG A 253 1.98 10.88 -17.35
CA ARG A 253 1.02 9.77 -17.51
C ARG A 253 -0.31 10.23 -18.10
N ALA A 254 -0.81 11.39 -17.68
CA ALA A 254 -2.03 11.97 -18.25
C ALA A 254 -1.81 12.33 -19.73
N ALA A 255 -0.67 12.92 -20.07
CA ALA A 255 -0.31 13.24 -21.45
C ALA A 255 -0.14 11.97 -22.30
N GLU A 256 0.45 10.91 -21.77
CA GLU A 256 0.59 9.63 -22.46
C GLU A 256 -0.77 8.94 -22.67
N ALA A 257 -1.62 8.92 -21.64
CA ALA A 257 -3.00 8.44 -21.78
C ALA A 257 -3.74 9.25 -22.86
N CYS A 258 -3.63 10.58 -22.84
CA CYS A 258 -4.17 11.43 -23.91
C CYS A 258 -3.62 11.05 -25.30
N ARG A 259 -2.31 10.83 -25.44
CA ARG A 259 -1.69 10.45 -26.72
C ARG A 259 -2.19 9.10 -27.23
N GLN A 260 -2.21 8.08 -26.38
CA GLN A 260 -2.72 6.75 -26.74
C GLN A 260 -4.19 6.81 -27.15
N LEU A 261 -4.97 7.62 -26.42
CA LEU A 261 -6.36 7.86 -26.77
C LEU A 261 -6.49 8.57 -28.11
N ILE A 262 -5.67 9.60 -28.39
CA ILE A 262 -5.64 10.32 -29.68
C ILE A 262 -5.23 9.41 -30.84
N GLN A 263 -4.30 8.47 -30.63
CA GLN A 263 -3.88 7.50 -31.64
C GLN A 263 -4.99 6.50 -32.03
N ILE A 264 -6.01 6.31 -31.18
CA ILE A 264 -7.21 5.50 -31.47
C ILE A 264 -8.29 6.35 -32.16
N LEU A 265 -8.12 7.68 -32.23
CA LEU A 265 -9.08 8.61 -32.84
C LEU A 265 -8.97 8.89 -34.35
N PRO A 266 -7.99 8.39 -35.14
CA PRO A 266 -8.05 8.57 -36.58
C PRO A 266 -8.98 7.51 -37.17
N ASN A 267 -10.23 7.89 -37.42
CA ASN A 267 -11.01 7.42 -38.57
C ASN A 267 -12.18 8.38 -38.85
N LEU A 268 -11.92 9.32 -39.77
CA LEU A 268 -12.83 10.10 -40.65
C LEU A 268 -14.01 10.91 -40.05
N ARG A 269 -14.45 10.72 -38.80
CA ARG A 269 -15.56 11.51 -38.19
C ARG A 269 -15.40 11.90 -36.72
N GLY A 270 -14.22 11.66 -36.13
CA GLY A 270 -13.90 12.02 -34.74
C GLY A 270 -14.77 11.31 -33.67
N PRO A 271 -14.39 11.40 -32.39
CA PRO A 271 -15.16 10.76 -31.31
C PRO A 271 -16.45 11.52 -31.00
N ARG A 272 -17.55 10.78 -30.82
CA ARG A 272 -18.84 11.30 -30.32
C ARG A 272 -18.68 11.91 -28.92
N GLN A 273 -19.55 12.84 -28.54
CA GLN A 273 -19.49 13.56 -27.25
C GLN A 273 -19.43 12.64 -26.02
N ARG A 274 -20.12 11.49 -26.04
CA ARG A 274 -20.07 10.48 -24.97
C ARG A 274 -18.66 9.90 -24.79
N THR A 275 -17.99 9.58 -25.89
CA THR A 275 -16.61 9.06 -25.88
C THR A 275 -15.64 10.11 -25.34
N ARG A 276 -15.76 11.37 -25.79
CA ARG A 276 -14.97 12.49 -25.25
C ARG A 276 -15.17 12.67 -23.74
N LYS A 277 -16.41 12.51 -23.26
CA LYS A 277 -16.73 12.59 -21.84
C LYS A 277 -16.05 11.48 -21.03
N VAL A 278 -16.07 10.23 -21.51
CA VAL A 278 -15.38 9.11 -20.85
C VAL A 278 -13.86 9.33 -20.80
N LEU A 279 -13.27 9.80 -21.90
CA LEU A 279 -11.83 10.10 -21.97
C LEU A 279 -11.44 11.25 -21.04
N ALA A 280 -12.22 12.33 -21.03
CA ALA A 280 -12.06 13.44 -20.09
C ALA A 280 -12.20 12.95 -18.64
N THR A 281 -13.10 12.00 -18.34
CA THR A 281 -13.21 11.39 -17.02
C THR A 281 -11.97 10.61 -16.61
N VAL A 282 -11.35 9.84 -17.51
CA VAL A 282 -10.10 9.09 -17.21
C VAL A 282 -8.93 10.04 -16.93
N VAL A 283 -8.80 11.09 -17.74
CA VAL A 283 -7.74 12.10 -17.51
C VAL A 283 -8.02 12.87 -16.22
N SER A 284 -9.28 13.28 -16.01
CA SER A 284 -9.70 13.97 -14.79
C SER A 284 -9.53 13.11 -13.53
N SER A 285 -9.74 11.79 -13.59
CA SER A 285 -9.55 10.92 -12.44
C SER A 285 -8.09 10.77 -12.05
N ILE A 286 -7.17 10.75 -13.04
CA ILE A 286 -5.72 10.80 -12.79
C ILE A 286 -5.34 12.11 -12.08
N TYR A 287 -5.84 13.26 -12.58
CA TYR A 287 -5.59 14.57 -11.96
C TYR A 287 -6.22 14.70 -10.58
N LEU A 288 -7.45 14.21 -10.38
CA LEU A 288 -8.15 14.28 -9.10
C LEU A 288 -7.45 13.47 -8.02
N TYR A 289 -6.93 12.27 -8.35
CA TYR A 289 -6.14 11.48 -7.42
C TYR A 289 -4.91 12.26 -6.95
N VAL A 290 -4.16 12.85 -7.89
CA VAL A 290 -2.95 13.63 -7.60
C VAL A 290 -3.28 14.90 -6.81
N HIS A 291 -4.36 15.59 -7.15
CA HIS A 291 -4.82 16.79 -6.45
C HIS A 291 -5.19 16.49 -4.98
N SER A 292 -5.88 15.38 -4.72
CA SER A 292 -6.27 14.97 -3.36
C SER A 292 -5.06 14.74 -2.45
N GLN A 293 -3.96 14.23 -3.00
CA GLN A 293 -2.69 13.99 -2.27
C GLN A 293 -1.90 15.30 -2.04
N LEU A 294 -1.95 16.24 -3.00
CA LEU A 294 -1.17 17.48 -2.95
C LEU A 294 -1.75 18.56 -2.02
N PHE A 295 -3.08 18.69 -1.93
CA PHE A 295 -3.73 19.91 -1.42
C PHE A 295 -4.31 19.84 0.00
N GLN A 296 -4.30 18.70 0.70
CA GLN A 296 -4.87 18.62 2.06
C GLN A 296 -4.10 19.38 3.17
N GLY A 297 -2.95 20.00 2.87
CA GLY A 297 -2.13 20.73 3.86
C GLY A 297 -1.93 22.22 3.62
N LYS A 298 -2.45 22.80 2.53
CA LYS A 298 -2.35 24.25 2.31
C LYS A 298 -3.59 24.93 2.92
N LYS A 299 -3.49 25.41 4.17
CA LYS A 299 -4.32 26.55 4.60
C LYS A 299 -4.21 27.61 3.50
N LYS A 300 -5.35 28.09 3.01
CA LYS A 300 -5.47 29.15 1.97
C LYS A 300 -4.40 30.23 2.23
N SER A 301 -3.28 30.14 1.53
CA SER A 301 -2.35 31.26 1.43
C SER A 301 -2.91 32.15 0.34
N SER A 302 -3.42 33.30 0.75
CA SER A 302 -3.83 34.40 -0.10
C SER A 302 -2.63 34.91 -0.89
N ARG A 303 -2.35 34.28 -2.03
CA ARG A 303 -1.67 34.87 -3.19
C ARG A 303 -1.91 33.89 -4.33
N GLY A 304 -2.81 34.28 -5.21
CA GLY A 304 -3.19 33.51 -6.38
C GLY A 304 -1.99 33.40 -7.31
N GLU A 305 -1.57 32.17 -7.55
CA GLU A 305 -1.06 31.71 -8.82
C GLU A 305 -1.07 30.18 -8.80
N CYS A 306 -1.97 29.63 -9.62
CA CYS A 306 -2.11 28.20 -9.81
C CYS A 306 -0.97 27.77 -10.76
N PRO A 307 -0.07 26.83 -10.39
CA PRO A 307 0.98 26.38 -11.30
C PRO A 307 0.46 25.56 -12.49
N LEU A 308 -0.86 25.39 -12.61
CA LEU A 308 -1.54 24.81 -13.77
C LEU A 308 -1.91 25.85 -14.85
N GLY A 309 -1.58 27.13 -14.67
CA GLY A 309 -1.93 28.22 -15.59
C GLY A 309 -1.23 28.20 -16.96
N ALA A 310 -0.28 27.29 -17.20
CA ALA A 310 0.52 27.27 -18.43
C ALA A 310 0.05 26.27 -19.50
N LEU A 311 -1.01 25.48 -19.26
CA LEU A 311 -1.60 24.62 -20.29
C LEU A 311 -2.79 25.34 -20.93
N ARG A 312 -2.48 26.32 -21.80
CA ARG A 312 -3.44 26.80 -22.81
C ARG A 312 -3.72 25.64 -23.76
N PHE A 313 -4.86 24.98 -23.59
CA PHE A 313 -5.45 24.18 -24.64
C PHE A 313 -5.95 25.13 -25.73
N THR A 314 -5.14 25.37 -26.76
CA THR A 314 -5.67 25.81 -28.05
C THR A 314 -6.45 24.65 -28.64
N VAL A 315 -7.77 24.84 -28.73
CA VAL A 315 -8.74 23.92 -29.35
C VAL A 315 -8.41 23.70 -30.81
#